data_AF-A0A1F6TDG2-F1
#
_entry.id   AF-A0A1F6TDG2-F1
#
_cell.length_a   1.000
_cell.length_b   1.000
_cell.length_c   1.000
_cell.angle_alpha   90.00
_cell.angle_beta   90.00
_cell.angle_gamma   90.00
#
_symmetry.space_group_name_H-M   'P 1'
#
loop_
_entity.id
_entity.type
_entity.pdbx_description
1 polymer ?
#
loop_
_entity_poly.entity_id
_entity_poly.type
_entity_poly.pdbx_seq_one_letter_code
_entity_poly.pdbx_strand_id
1 'polypeptide(L)'
;MSDKLPQYPEAPIIQEAKPRLQKPQLYKVVLLNDDYTPMEFVVAVLERFFHKNREEATRVMLHVHQKGVGVCGVFTREIAETKVRQVMSYSHEHQHPLQCAMEPD
;
A
#
# COMPACT_ATOMS: atom_id res chain seq x y z
N MET A 1 -65.80 -37.86 12.46
CA MET A 1 -64.72 -38.28 11.54
C MET A 1 -63.90 -37.04 11.28
N SER A 2 -62.65 -37.02 11.77
CA SER A 2 -61.79 -35.84 11.72
C SER A 2 -60.91 -35.93 10.48
N ASP A 3 -61.24 -35.13 9.46
CA ASP A 3 -60.41 -35.02 8.26
C ASP A 3 -59.10 -34.31 8.62
N LYS A 4 -57.99 -35.04 8.42
CA LYS A 4 -56.63 -34.52 8.63
C LYS A 4 -56.26 -33.61 7.47
N LEU A 5 -55.89 -32.36 7.78
CA LEU A 5 -55.32 -31.42 6.83
C LEU A 5 -54.00 -31.97 6.25
N PRO A 6 -53.71 -31.76 4.95
CA PRO A 6 -52.51 -32.25 4.31
C PRO A 6 -51.27 -31.51 4.84
N GLN A 7 -50.27 -32.27 5.26
CA GLN A 7 -49.01 -31.76 5.79
C GLN A 7 -48.06 -31.53 4.61
N TYR A 8 -47.87 -30.27 4.24
CA TYR A 8 -46.89 -29.89 3.22
C TYR A 8 -45.46 -30.06 3.77
N PRO A 9 -44.50 -30.57 2.96
CA PRO A 9 -43.12 -30.71 3.40
C PRO A 9 -42.52 -29.32 3.64
N GLU A 10 -41.93 -29.12 4.82
CA GLU A 10 -41.20 -27.89 5.15
C GLU A 10 -40.05 -27.69 4.16
N ALA A 11 -40.03 -26.53 3.50
CA ALA A 11 -38.94 -26.17 2.61
C ALA A 11 -37.63 -25.99 3.40
N PRO A 12 -36.48 -26.48 2.89
CA PRO A 12 -35.21 -26.32 3.59
C PRO A 12 -34.84 -24.84 3.71
N ILE A 13 -34.58 -24.40 4.94
CA ILE A 13 -34.11 -23.05 5.26
C ILE A 13 -32.65 -22.96 4.85
N ILE A 14 -32.36 -22.24 3.75
CA ILE A 14 -30.99 -21.96 3.32
C ILE A 14 -30.46 -20.81 4.20
N GLN A 15 -29.50 -21.11 5.08
CA GLN A 15 -28.80 -20.10 5.87
C GLN A 15 -27.72 -19.45 5.00
N GLU A 16 -27.91 -18.18 4.65
CA GLU A 16 -26.88 -17.40 3.96
C GLU A 16 -25.63 -17.27 4.85
N ALA A 17 -24.48 -17.73 4.34
CA ALA A 17 -23.22 -17.60 5.04
C ALA A 17 -22.83 -16.12 5.13
N LYS A 18 -22.51 -15.63 6.33
CA LYS A 18 -22.01 -14.26 6.51
C LYS A 18 -20.77 -14.04 5.63
N PRO A 19 -20.72 -12.99 4.79
CA PRO A 19 -19.56 -12.72 3.95
C PRO A 19 -18.31 -12.57 4.82
N ARG A 20 -17.28 -13.36 4.53
CA ARG A 20 -15.98 -13.25 5.21
C ARG A 20 -15.24 -12.05 4.63
N LEU A 21 -15.07 -11.00 5.44
CA LEU A 21 -14.21 -9.87 5.10
C LEU A 21 -12.75 -10.37 5.10
N GLN A 22 -12.15 -10.50 3.92
CA GLN A 22 -10.70 -10.70 3.83
C GLN A 22 -10.00 -9.38 4.18
N LYS A 23 -9.00 -9.46 5.07
CA LYS A 23 -8.15 -8.29 5.36
C LYS A 23 -7.38 -7.91 4.08
N PRO A 24 -7.30 -6.63 3.73
CA PRO A 24 -6.55 -6.21 2.55
C PRO A 24 -5.07 -6.54 2.73
N GLN A 25 -4.44 -7.02 1.65
CA GLN A 25 -2.98 -7.24 1.64
C GLN A 25 -2.27 -5.89 1.71
N LEU A 26 -1.30 -5.82 2.63
CA LEU A 26 -0.47 -4.63 2.84
C LEU A 26 0.82 -4.76 2.03
N TYR A 27 1.33 -3.61 1.60
CA TYR A 27 2.53 -3.48 0.80
C TYR A 27 3.40 -2.37 1.39
N LYS A 28 4.70 -2.64 1.50
CA LYS A 28 5.71 -1.60 1.77
C LYS A 28 5.98 -0.86 0.48
N VAL A 29 6.05 0.46 0.54
CA VAL A 29 6.61 1.29 -0.52
C VAL A 29 8.04 1.65 -0.12
N VAL A 30 8.99 1.39 -1.01
CA VAL A 30 10.43 1.55 -0.76
C VAL A 30 11.08 2.45 -1.80
N LEU A 31 12.10 3.19 -1.38
CA LEU A 31 13.03 3.88 -2.27
C LEU A 31 14.33 3.09 -2.35
N LEU A 32 14.93 3.03 -3.55
CA LEU A 32 16.25 2.45 -3.76
C LEU A 32 17.30 3.55 -3.93
N ASN A 33 18.50 3.28 -3.43
CA ASN A 33 19.64 4.18 -3.55
C ASN A 33 20.17 4.23 -4.98
N ASP A 34 20.68 5.40 -5.36
CA ASP A 34 21.43 5.64 -6.59
C ASP A 34 22.44 6.76 -6.34
N ASP A 35 23.40 6.94 -7.25
CA ASP A 35 24.51 7.88 -7.08
C ASP A 35 24.24 9.30 -7.62
N TYR A 36 23.05 9.58 -8.15
CA TYR A 36 22.75 10.80 -8.92
C TYR A 36 21.59 11.62 -8.34
N THR A 37 20.68 11.02 -7.58
CA THR A 37 19.56 11.73 -6.97
C THR A 37 20.04 12.53 -5.74
N PRO A 38 19.83 13.86 -5.69
CA PRO A 38 20.23 14.67 -4.55
C PRO A 38 19.51 14.27 -3.25
N MET A 39 20.23 14.29 -2.11
CA MET A 39 19.65 13.98 -0.80
C MET A 39 18.41 14.82 -0.47
N GLU A 40 18.46 16.13 -0.76
CA GLU A 40 17.33 17.04 -0.56
C GLU A 40 16.11 16.70 -1.43
N PHE A 41 16.32 16.14 -2.62
CA PHE A 41 15.23 15.68 -3.47
C PHE A 41 14.51 14.48 -2.82
N VAL A 42 15.28 13.52 -2.28
CA VAL A 42 14.72 12.37 -1.55
C VAL A 42 13.92 12.83 -0.33
N VAL A 43 14.42 13.81 0.43
CA VAL A 43 13.69 14.38 1.56
C VAL A 43 12.38 15.03 1.10
N ALA A 44 12.41 15.83 0.04
CA ALA A 44 11.20 16.46 -0.51
C ALA A 44 10.17 15.44 -1.00
N VAL A 45 10.60 14.33 -1.61
CA VAL A 45 9.74 13.20 -1.99
C VAL A 45 9.04 12.59 -0.76
N LEU A 46 9.79 12.37 0.31
CA LEU A 46 9.29 11.79 1.56
C LEU A 46 8.30 12.72 2.28
N GLU A 47 8.56 14.02 2.30
CA GLU A 47 7.65 15.03 2.86
C GLU A 47 6.37 15.15 2.03
N ARG A 48 6.51 15.24 0.70
CA ARG A 48 5.39 15.50 -0.22
C ARG A 48 4.43 14.32 -0.37
N PHE A 49 4.96 13.11 -0.58
CA PHE A 49 4.15 11.95 -0.95
C PHE A 49 3.89 10.99 0.21
N PHE A 50 4.69 11.03 1.27
CA PHE A 50 4.56 10.14 2.42
C PHE A 50 4.22 10.88 3.72
N HIS A 51 4.09 12.21 3.66
CA HIS A 51 3.73 13.07 4.79
C HIS A 51 4.63 12.88 6.01
N LYS A 52 5.89 12.50 5.77
CA LYS A 52 6.91 12.47 6.81
C LYS A 52 7.25 13.90 7.19
N ASN A 53 7.48 14.16 8.47
CA ASN A 53 8.12 15.40 8.85
C ASN A 53 9.61 15.39 8.40
N ARG A 54 10.25 16.55 8.42
CA ARG A 54 11.64 16.73 7.98
C ARG A 54 12.63 15.77 8.64
N GLU A 55 12.49 15.55 9.95
CA GLU A 55 13.38 14.67 10.71
C GLU A 55 13.21 13.21 10.29
N GLU A 56 11.96 12.73 10.20
CA GLU A 56 11.63 11.39 9.71
C GLU A 56 12.10 11.17 8.28
N ALA A 57 11.87 12.14 7.39
CA ALA A 57 12.30 12.09 6.01
C ALA A 57 13.82 12.02 5.90
N THR A 58 14.55 12.82 6.68
CA THR A 58 16.02 12.80 6.73
C THR A 58 16.54 11.45 7.21
N ARG A 59 15.93 10.85 8.25
CA ARG A 59 16.32 9.51 8.73
C ARG A 59 16.12 8.43 7.67
N VAL A 60 14.98 8.44 6.97
CA VAL A 60 14.70 7.48 5.90
C VAL A 60 15.65 7.70 4.72
N MET A 61 15.89 8.95 4.32
CA MET A 61 16.85 9.28 3.26
C MET A 61 18.25 8.76 3.59
N LEU A 62 18.76 9.01 4.80
CA LEU A 62 20.06 8.50 5.23
C LEU A 62 20.11 6.97 5.24
N HIS A 63 19.00 6.33 5.62
CA HIS A 63 18.89 4.87 5.58
C HIS A 63 18.98 4.35 4.14
N VAL A 64 18.25 4.94 3.19
CA VAL A 64 18.34 4.60 1.76
C VAL A 64 19.79 4.74 1.30
N HIS A 65 20.42 5.89 1.56
CA HIS A 65 21.79 6.18 1.14
C HIS A 65 22.81 5.16 1.69
N GLN A 66 22.69 4.78 2.97
CA GLN A 66 23.66 3.92 3.63
C GLN A 66 23.39 2.41 3.43
N LYS A 67 22.13 2.02 3.20
CA LYS A 67 21.69 0.62 3.17
C LYS A 67 21.20 0.16 1.80
N GLY A 68 21.13 1.05 0.82
CA GLY A 68 20.70 0.75 -0.55
C GLY A 68 19.19 0.78 -0.76
N VAL A 69 18.39 0.68 0.31
CA VAL A 69 16.93 0.67 0.27
C VAL A 69 16.36 1.24 1.56
N GLY A 70 15.19 1.86 1.52
CA GLY A 70 14.50 2.35 2.72
C GLY A 70 12.99 2.38 2.57
N VAL A 71 12.29 2.04 3.66
CA VAL A 71 10.81 1.99 3.69
C VAL A 71 10.23 3.37 3.91
N CYS A 72 9.37 3.79 2.97
CA CYS A 72 8.67 5.06 3.02
C CYS A 72 7.35 4.96 3.81
N GLY A 73 6.65 3.83 3.69
CA GLY A 73 5.44 3.53 4.45
C GLY A 73 4.78 2.23 4.00
N VAL A 74 3.75 1.80 4.75
CA VAL A 74 2.98 0.59 4.48
C VAL A 74 1.54 0.97 4.14
N PHE A 75 1.02 0.43 3.04
CA PHE A 75 -0.28 0.82 2.49
C PHE A 75 -1.01 -0.39 1.91
N THR A 76 -2.31 -0.25 1.61
CA THR A 76 -3.00 -1.21 0.74
C THR A 76 -2.42 -1.14 -0.68
N ARG A 77 -2.56 -2.24 -1.44
CA ARG A 77 -2.01 -2.36 -2.80
C ARG A 77 -2.29 -1.13 -3.69
N GLU A 78 -3.54 -0.69 -3.77
CA GLU A 78 -3.95 0.42 -4.65
C GLU A 78 -3.30 1.76 -4.25
N ILE A 79 -3.16 2.01 -2.95
CA ILE A 79 -2.50 3.21 -2.43
C ILE A 79 -0.99 3.11 -2.69
N ALA A 80 -0.38 1.94 -2.47
CA ALA A 80 1.04 1.70 -2.76
C ALA A 80 1.35 1.94 -4.24
N GLU A 81 0.58 1.34 -5.17
CA GLU A 81 0.72 1.53 -6.61
C GLU A 81 0.63 3.00 -7.01
N THR A 82 -0.31 3.73 -6.42
CA THR A 82 -0.50 5.16 -6.68
C THR A 82 0.69 5.98 -6.20
N LYS A 83 1.20 5.71 -4.99
CA LYS A 83 2.38 6.41 -4.46
C LYS A 83 3.63 6.12 -5.27
N VAL A 84 3.86 4.86 -5.66
CA VAL A 84 4.96 4.49 -6.55
C VAL A 84 4.89 5.30 -7.84
N ARG A 85 3.73 5.32 -8.52
CA ARG A 85 3.56 6.08 -9.76
C ARG A 85 3.83 7.57 -9.58
N GLN A 86 3.30 8.18 -8.50
CA GLN A 86 3.51 9.60 -8.21
C GLN A 86 4.99 9.94 -8.01
N VAL A 87 5.72 9.13 -7.24
CA VAL A 87 7.16 9.34 -7.00
C VAL A 87 7.97 9.16 -8.28
N MET A 88 7.68 8.12 -9.06
CA MET A 88 8.38 7.86 -10.32
C MET A 88 8.16 8.98 -11.34
N SER A 89 6.91 9.45 -11.51
CA SER A 89 6.60 10.58 -12.38
C SER A 89 7.31 11.86 -11.92
N TYR A 90 7.26 12.17 -10.63
CA TYR A 90 7.93 13.35 -10.08
C TYR A 90 9.45 13.32 -10.27
N SER A 91 10.07 12.14 -10.07
CA SER A 91 11.51 11.94 -10.26
C SER A 91 11.90 12.13 -11.73
N HIS A 92 11.11 11.58 -12.65
CA HIS A 92 11.33 11.75 -14.09
C HIS A 92 11.20 13.22 -14.53
N GLU A 93 10.17 13.94 -14.06
CA GLU A 93 9.96 15.37 -14.33
C GLU A 93 11.15 16.24 -13.85
N HIS A 94 11.82 15.83 -12.77
CA HIS A 94 12.98 16.52 -12.21
C HIS A 94 14.32 15.94 -12.68
N GLN A 95 14.30 15.03 -13.66
CA GLN A 95 15.50 14.42 -14.25
C GLN A 95 16.37 13.66 -13.24
N HIS A 96 15.76 13.02 -12.25
CA HIS A 96 16.45 12.16 -11.28
C HIS A 96 16.12 10.68 -11.53
N PRO A 97 17.11 9.77 -11.45
CA PRO A 97 16.89 8.34 -11.69
C PRO A 97 16.28 7.59 -10.50
N LEU A 98 15.89 8.30 -9.42
CA LEU A 98 15.32 7.75 -8.20
C LEU A 98 14.27 6.67 -8.47
N GLN A 99 14.52 5.47 -7.95
CA GLN A 99 13.61 4.34 -8.09
C GLN A 99 12.73 4.20 -6.85
N CYS A 100 11.45 3.92 -7.10
CA CYS A 100 10.43 3.65 -6.09
C CYS A 100 9.71 2.35 -6.46
N ALA A 101 9.54 1.45 -5.49
CA ALA A 101 8.92 0.15 -5.70
C ALA A 101 7.95 -0.19 -4.55
N MET A 102 7.14 -1.23 -4.74
CA MET A 102 6.34 -1.83 -3.68
C MET A 102 6.59 -3.32 -3.56
N GLU A 103 6.58 -3.83 -2.33
CA GLU A 103 6.74 -5.25 -2.02
C GLU A 103 5.69 -5.69 -1.00
N PRO A 104 5.26 -6.96 -0.99
CA PRO A 104 4.40 -7.48 0.06
C PRO A 104 5.01 -7.23 1.46
N ASP A 105 4.20 -6.77 2.41
CA ASP A 105 4.63 -6.49 3.79
C ASP A 105 5.05 -7.75 4.57
#